data_AF-A0A7C4C3W2-F1
#
_entry.id   AF-A0A7C4C3W2-F1
#
_cell.length_a   1.000
_cell.length_b   1.000
_cell.length_c   1.000
_cell.angle_alpha   90.00
_cell.angle_beta   90.00
_cell.angle_gamma   90.00
#
_symmetry.space_group_name_H-M   'P 1'
#
loop_
_entity.id
_entity.type
_entity.pdbx_description
1 polymer ?
#
loop_
_entity_poly.entity_id
_entity_poly.type
_entity_poly.pdbx_seq_one_letter_code
_entity_poly.pdbx_strand_id
1 'polypeptide(L)'
;MLRKLLSPPLILTLLAFLMLLIFPGLATAKSLPDVRFHDYLETNPFQPALQGQQTSSKTEISADSARLQGGIAAAISSLLTITFLLRKRLFYQRQVDGAAQALKTSTLPPQALSPGLAAHLCGSSNAALATLFDLTQRGFLRIEEKDRQWGQRVFEIVRQPIKETLQHHEEAFIDALFQFHKTDRVPLSRVAKLVYSKTYQKALDEELILRGWHSPERMDKREQFAFQSGTIMTIGLLLFAMGIDIGWRYFPGALLLGSGGGFLLAGFVGLILSLSIPTLTNEGRHQAAQWHAFATYLKEVAQDDKQPLNPVLFDRYLPLAAGFGFLDQWVSHFFNQPEVQLPDWFSNICSAGQDSVKDAFAAMILSLKTTDVSYIPVSLEGGGSETILSGIP
;
A
#
# COMPACT_ATOMS: atom_id res chain seq x y z
N MET A 1 -13.07 -36.62 19.86
CA MET A 1 -11.95 -37.15 20.67
C MET A 1 -10.74 -36.21 20.82
N LEU A 2 -10.83 -34.92 20.43
CA LEU A 2 -9.71 -33.95 20.55
C LEU A 2 -9.78 -33.02 21.77
N ARG A 3 -10.70 -33.22 22.72
CA ARG A 3 -10.95 -32.30 23.84
C ARG A 3 -10.01 -32.48 25.04
N LYS A 4 -9.00 -33.36 24.94
CA LYS A 4 -8.15 -33.81 26.07
C LYS A 4 -6.65 -33.54 25.94
N LEU A 5 -6.19 -32.85 24.89
CA LEU A 5 -4.76 -32.72 24.60
C LEU A 5 -4.11 -31.38 24.98
N LEU A 6 -4.86 -30.38 25.44
CA LEU A 6 -4.25 -29.15 26.00
C LEU A 6 -4.58 -29.06 27.49
N SER A 7 -3.71 -29.66 28.30
CA SER A 7 -3.73 -29.46 29.74
C SER A 7 -3.24 -28.03 30.07
N PRO A 8 -3.80 -27.36 31.08
CA PRO A 8 -3.37 -26.02 31.51
C PRO A 8 -1.85 -25.83 31.71
N PRO A 9 -1.06 -26.83 32.19
CA PRO A 9 0.40 -26.67 32.24
C PRO A 9 1.04 -26.53 30.86
N LEU A 10 0.48 -27.16 29.82
CA LEU A 10 1.03 -27.11 28.46
C LEU A 10 0.87 -25.73 27.83
N ILE A 11 -0.26 -25.06 28.13
CA ILE A 11 -0.53 -23.66 27.75
C ILE A 11 0.44 -22.72 28.49
N LEU A 12 0.69 -22.98 29.78
CA LEU A 12 1.62 -22.19 30.58
C LEU A 12 3.07 -22.33 30.08
N THR A 13 3.47 -23.54 29.68
CA THR A 13 4.81 -23.77 29.08
C THR A 13 4.96 -23.12 27.71
N LEU A 14 3.90 -23.10 26.89
CA LEU A 14 3.91 -22.42 25.60
C LEU A 14 3.97 -20.89 25.77
N LEU A 15 3.26 -20.34 26.76
CA LEU A 15 3.33 -18.92 27.13
C LEU A 15 4.70 -18.52 27.71
N ALA A 16 5.32 -19.39 28.52
CA ALA A 16 6.67 -19.17 29.04
C ALA A 16 7.72 -19.23 27.93
N PHE A 17 7.58 -20.16 26.98
CA PHE A 17 8.45 -20.24 25.80
C PHE A 17 8.27 -19.04 24.86
N LEU A 18 7.03 -18.55 24.73
CA LEU A 18 6.70 -17.33 23.98
C LEU A 18 7.32 -16.08 24.65
N MET A 19 7.26 -15.95 25.97
CA MET A 19 7.92 -14.87 26.73
C MET A 19 9.45 -14.85 26.52
N LEU A 20 10.08 -16.03 26.46
CA LEU A 20 11.53 -16.17 26.27
C LEU A 20 12.00 -15.80 24.86
N LEU A 21 11.14 -15.95 23.85
CA LEU A 21 11.40 -15.55 22.47
C LEU A 21 11.19 -14.04 22.23
N ILE A 22 10.37 -13.39 23.05
CA ILE A 22 10.06 -11.96 22.93
C ILE A 22 11.08 -11.08 23.71
N PHE A 23 11.70 -11.61 24.78
CA PHE A 23 12.67 -10.87 25.62
C PHE A 23 13.89 -11.71 26.02
N PRO A 24 15.00 -11.73 25.24
CA PRO A 24 16.19 -12.50 25.60
C PRO A 24 17.08 -11.86 26.70
N GLY A 25 16.60 -10.83 27.43
CA GLY A 25 17.46 -9.96 28.24
C GLY A 25 17.07 -9.72 29.71
N LEU A 26 16.06 -10.40 30.27
CA LEU A 26 15.59 -10.14 31.65
C LEU A 26 15.81 -11.35 32.56
N ALA A 27 17.08 -11.66 32.85
CA ALA A 27 17.44 -12.67 33.84
C ALA A 27 18.48 -12.15 34.83
N THR A 28 18.24 -11.01 35.48
CA THR A 28 18.91 -10.64 36.76
C THR A 28 18.13 -9.55 37.50
N ALA A 29 17.35 -9.90 38.52
CA ALA A 29 17.01 -9.09 39.71
C ALA A 29 16.00 -9.90 40.58
N LYS A 30 16.42 -10.56 41.65
CA LYS A 30 16.63 -10.09 43.04
C LYS A 30 15.33 -9.91 43.86
N SER A 31 14.99 -11.00 44.56
CA SER A 31 14.30 -11.14 45.88
C SER A 31 13.12 -10.22 46.25
N LEU A 32 11.96 -10.87 46.45
CA LEU A 32 10.78 -10.40 47.19
C LEU A 32 11.05 -10.22 48.69
N PRO A 33 10.37 -9.28 49.37
CA PRO A 33 10.20 -9.32 50.83
C PRO A 33 8.85 -9.94 51.25
N ASP A 34 8.95 -10.72 52.31
CA ASP A 34 7.92 -11.41 53.11
C ASP A 34 6.91 -10.42 53.71
N VAL A 35 5.60 -10.69 53.57
CA VAL A 35 4.55 -9.96 54.32
C VAL A 35 3.67 -10.98 55.04
N ARG A 36 3.84 -10.99 56.36
CA ARG A 36 3.18 -11.83 57.37
C ARG A 36 1.80 -11.23 57.68
N PHE A 37 0.71 -11.99 57.52
CA PHE A 37 -0.62 -11.59 57.97
C PHE A 37 -0.89 -12.17 59.36
N HIS A 38 -1.26 -11.30 60.30
CA HIS A 38 -1.71 -11.68 61.64
C HIS A 38 -3.22 -11.94 61.65
N ASP A 39 -3.58 -13.08 62.24
CA ASP A 39 -4.91 -13.48 62.65
C ASP A 39 -5.55 -12.49 63.63
N TYR A 40 -6.81 -12.14 63.39
CA TYR A 40 -7.76 -11.84 64.45
C TYR A 40 -9.11 -12.47 64.11
N LEU A 41 -9.43 -13.53 64.87
CA LEU A 41 -10.74 -14.13 64.99
C LEU A 41 -11.57 -13.29 65.97
N GLU A 42 -12.67 -12.69 65.52
CA GLU A 42 -13.77 -12.32 66.40
C GLU A 42 -15.06 -12.96 65.89
N THR A 43 -15.55 -13.89 66.71
CA THR A 43 -16.84 -14.56 66.61
C THR A 43 -17.94 -13.71 67.22
N ASN A 44 -19.08 -13.55 66.55
CA ASN A 44 -20.36 -13.30 67.21
C ASN A 44 -21.52 -13.99 66.47
N PRO A 45 -22.56 -14.49 67.17
CA PRO A 45 -23.46 -15.51 66.65
C PRO A 45 -24.76 -14.97 66.02
N PHE A 46 -25.26 -15.72 65.03
CA PHE A 46 -26.64 -15.92 64.58
C PHE A 46 -27.63 -14.74 64.46
N GLN A 47 -28.05 -14.48 63.22
CA GLN A 47 -29.43 -14.15 62.84
C GLN A 47 -29.73 -14.67 61.42
N PRO A 48 -30.80 -15.47 61.19
CA PRO A 48 -31.22 -15.85 59.85
C PRO A 48 -32.26 -14.84 59.35
N ALA A 49 -31.90 -14.00 58.39
CA ALA A 49 -32.85 -13.11 57.73
C ALA A 49 -32.67 -13.19 56.21
N LEU A 50 -33.78 -13.55 55.55
CA LEU A 50 -33.98 -13.73 54.12
C LEU A 50 -33.42 -12.56 53.29
N GLN A 51 -32.28 -12.76 52.63
CA GLN A 51 -31.73 -11.79 51.68
C GLN A 51 -30.97 -12.49 50.53
N GLY A 52 -31.56 -13.55 49.98
CA GLY A 52 -30.92 -14.40 48.96
C GLY A 52 -31.17 -14.01 47.49
N GLN A 53 -31.86 -12.90 47.18
CA GLN A 53 -32.37 -12.72 45.80
C GLN A 53 -32.16 -11.35 45.15
N GLN A 54 -31.57 -10.37 45.83
CA GLN A 54 -31.36 -9.02 45.26
C GLN A 54 -29.90 -8.62 45.02
N THR A 55 -28.92 -9.42 45.45
CA THR A 55 -27.50 -9.12 45.21
C THR A 55 -27.04 -9.61 43.84
N SER A 56 -27.48 -10.79 43.37
CA SER A 56 -27.05 -11.36 42.08
C SER A 56 -27.45 -10.51 40.87
N SER A 57 -28.64 -9.87 40.87
CA SER A 57 -29.10 -9.04 39.76
C SER A 57 -28.32 -7.73 39.64
N LYS A 58 -27.95 -7.10 40.77
CA LYS A 58 -27.13 -5.88 40.76
C LYS A 58 -25.69 -6.14 40.29
N THR A 59 -25.10 -7.28 40.65
CA THR A 59 -23.75 -7.65 40.18
C THR A 59 -23.71 -8.05 38.70
N GLU A 60 -24.73 -8.72 38.16
CA GLU A 60 -24.77 -9.06 36.72
C GLU A 60 -25.01 -7.82 35.83
N ILE A 61 -25.90 -6.91 36.24
CA ILE A 61 -26.15 -5.64 35.52
C ILE A 61 -24.92 -4.71 35.57
N SER A 62 -24.18 -4.71 36.68
CA SER A 62 -22.94 -3.93 36.81
C SER A 62 -21.78 -4.51 35.98
N ALA A 63 -21.75 -5.82 35.74
CA ALA A 63 -20.72 -6.45 34.92
C ALA A 63 -20.97 -6.23 33.41
N ASP A 64 -22.21 -6.26 32.94
CA ASP A 64 -22.53 -6.01 31.52
C ASP A 64 -22.38 -4.53 31.15
N SER A 65 -22.71 -3.61 32.05
CA SER A 65 -22.44 -2.17 31.85
C SER A 65 -20.94 -1.86 31.85
N ALA A 66 -20.14 -2.49 32.73
CA ALA A 66 -18.68 -2.34 32.73
C ALA A 66 -18.01 -2.95 31.48
N ARG A 67 -18.53 -4.07 30.95
CA ARG A 67 -18.05 -4.67 29.69
C ARG A 67 -18.34 -3.79 28.48
N LEU A 68 -19.54 -3.21 28.42
CA LEU A 68 -19.93 -2.29 27.35
C LEU A 68 -19.07 -1.01 27.39
N GLN A 69 -18.87 -0.45 28.59
CA GLN A 69 -18.05 0.75 28.79
C GLN A 69 -16.57 0.51 28.45
N GLY A 70 -16.02 -0.65 28.81
CA GLY A 70 -14.65 -1.03 28.44
C GLY A 70 -14.44 -1.17 26.92
N GLY A 71 -15.41 -1.77 26.22
CA GLY A 71 -15.37 -1.89 24.76
C GLY A 71 -15.45 -0.53 24.04
N ILE A 72 -16.33 0.36 24.52
CA ILE A 72 -16.47 1.72 23.98
C ILE A 72 -15.20 2.55 24.23
N ALA A 73 -14.63 2.48 25.43
CA ALA A 73 -13.40 3.18 25.76
C ALA A 73 -12.24 2.73 24.86
N ALA A 74 -12.08 1.41 24.64
CA ALA A 74 -11.07 0.86 23.75
C ALA A 74 -11.24 1.35 22.29
N ALA A 75 -12.47 1.36 21.78
CA ALA A 75 -12.79 1.86 20.44
C ALA A 75 -12.53 3.36 20.28
N ILE A 76 -12.80 4.16 21.31
CA ILE A 76 -12.49 5.60 21.28
C ILE A 76 -10.97 5.82 21.30
N SER A 77 -10.23 5.12 22.15
CA SER A 77 -8.76 5.24 22.18
C SER A 77 -8.10 4.79 20.88
N SER A 78 -8.65 3.78 20.20
CA SER A 78 -8.15 3.32 18.90
C SER A 78 -8.42 4.34 17.79
N LEU A 79 -9.63 4.89 17.75
CA LEU A 79 -10.02 5.94 16.80
C LEU A 79 -9.18 7.21 17.00
N LEU A 80 -8.94 7.61 18.25
CA LEU A 80 -8.08 8.76 18.57
C LEU A 80 -6.64 8.53 18.13
N THR A 81 -6.11 7.31 18.31
CA THR A 81 -4.76 6.95 17.86
C THR A 81 -4.67 7.01 16.33
N ILE A 82 -5.62 6.39 15.61
CA ILE A 82 -5.69 6.43 14.13
C ILE A 82 -5.78 7.88 13.64
N THR A 83 -6.63 8.70 14.27
CA THR A 83 -6.81 10.11 13.90
C THR A 83 -5.55 10.93 14.14
N PHE A 84 -4.86 10.72 15.26
CA PHE A 84 -3.57 11.37 15.57
C PHE A 84 -2.49 11.00 14.53
N LEU A 85 -2.44 9.74 14.10
CA LEU A 85 -1.48 9.27 13.10
C LEU A 85 -1.77 9.81 11.70
N LEU A 86 -3.03 9.80 11.26
CA LEU A 86 -3.44 10.46 10.02
C LEU A 86 -3.05 11.94 10.03
N ARG A 87 -3.28 12.64 11.15
CA ARG A 87 -2.87 14.04 11.30
C ARG A 87 -1.36 14.21 11.19
N LYS A 88 -0.56 13.31 11.77
CA LYS A 88 0.91 13.33 11.66
C LYS A 88 1.38 13.07 10.22
N ARG A 89 0.78 12.11 9.51
CA ARG A 89 1.07 11.84 8.09
C ARG A 89 0.76 13.06 7.22
N LEU A 90 -0.43 13.64 7.38
CA LEU A 90 -0.84 14.86 6.67
C LEU A 90 0.07 16.04 7.02
N PHE A 91 0.56 16.14 8.25
CA PHE A 91 1.51 17.19 8.65
C PHE A 91 2.87 17.02 7.99
N TYR A 92 3.40 15.80 7.88
CA TYR A 92 4.65 15.53 7.15
C TYR A 92 4.51 15.82 5.65
N GLN A 93 3.39 15.43 5.03
CA GLN A 93 3.08 15.80 3.65
C GLN A 93 3.07 17.32 3.50
N ARG A 94 2.33 18.04 4.37
CA ARG A 94 2.30 19.50 4.38
C ARG A 94 3.67 20.16 4.62
N GLN A 95 4.58 19.53 5.36
CA GLN A 95 5.93 20.06 5.55
C GLN A 95 6.77 19.92 4.28
N VAL A 96 6.64 18.80 3.57
CA VAL A 96 7.28 18.62 2.25
C VAL A 96 6.69 19.61 1.25
N ASP A 97 5.36 19.75 1.22
CA ASP A 97 4.66 20.73 0.38
C ASP A 97 5.08 22.16 0.74
N GLY A 98 5.21 22.47 2.03
CA GLY A 98 5.63 23.79 2.53
C GLY A 98 7.10 24.11 2.24
N ALA A 99 7.99 23.11 2.34
CA ALA A 99 9.39 23.24 1.92
C ALA A 99 9.52 23.41 0.41
N ALA A 100 8.74 22.66 -0.37
CA ALA A 100 8.64 22.82 -1.82
C ALA A 100 8.09 24.21 -2.19
N GLN A 101 7.09 24.70 -1.45
CA GLN A 101 6.51 26.03 -1.67
C GLN A 101 7.42 27.17 -1.21
N ALA A 102 8.34 26.93 -0.26
CA ALA A 102 9.44 27.85 0.04
C ALA A 102 10.49 27.89 -1.08
N LEU A 103 10.62 26.80 -1.85
CA LEU A 103 11.47 26.68 -3.04
C LEU A 103 10.74 27.08 -4.35
N LYS A 104 9.73 27.95 -4.25
CA LYS A 104 8.78 28.39 -5.31
C LYS A 104 9.38 28.91 -6.63
N THR A 105 10.69 28.92 -6.77
CA THR A 105 11.44 29.51 -7.88
C THR A 105 12.19 28.50 -8.74
N SER A 106 12.06 27.20 -8.49
CA SER A 106 12.70 26.19 -9.35
C SER A 106 11.85 25.92 -10.60
N THR A 107 12.06 26.73 -11.63
CA THR A 107 11.45 26.57 -12.97
C THR A 107 12.27 25.63 -13.88
N LEU A 108 13.45 25.21 -13.41
CA LEU A 108 14.37 24.31 -14.10
C LEU A 108 14.44 22.99 -13.33
N PRO A 109 14.56 21.84 -14.03
CA PRO A 109 14.75 20.56 -13.36
C PRO A 109 16.01 20.62 -12.47
N PRO A 110 15.92 20.23 -11.19
CA PRO A 110 17.00 20.47 -10.23
C PRO A 110 18.28 19.71 -10.57
N GLN A 111 18.16 18.47 -11.07
CA GLN A 111 19.27 17.64 -11.55
C GLN A 111 18.80 16.73 -12.69
N ALA A 112 19.74 16.14 -13.44
CA ALA A 112 19.43 15.14 -14.46
C ALA A 112 19.10 13.79 -13.80
N LEU A 113 17.83 13.56 -13.50
CA LEU A 113 17.32 12.30 -12.96
C LEU A 113 16.28 11.72 -13.92
N SER A 114 16.21 10.40 -14.06
CA SER A 114 15.14 9.79 -14.85
C SER A 114 13.78 10.14 -14.22
N PRO A 115 12.74 10.37 -15.03
CA PRO A 115 11.40 10.67 -14.53
C PRO A 115 10.85 9.62 -13.55
N GLY A 116 11.17 8.35 -13.79
CA GLY A 116 10.82 7.22 -12.91
C GLY A 116 11.45 7.34 -11.52
N LEU A 117 12.77 7.60 -11.46
CA LEU A 117 13.48 7.81 -10.21
C LEU A 117 13.02 9.07 -9.49
N ALA A 118 12.74 10.16 -10.21
CA ALA A 118 12.23 11.40 -9.62
C ALA A 118 10.86 11.17 -8.95
N ALA A 119 9.96 10.47 -9.63
CA ALA A 119 8.66 10.10 -9.07
C ALA A 119 8.80 9.19 -7.84
N HIS A 120 9.68 8.19 -7.89
CA HIS A 120 9.93 7.27 -6.77
C HIS A 120 10.56 7.97 -5.56
N LEU A 121 11.52 8.88 -5.78
CA LEU A 121 12.14 9.71 -4.75
C LEU A 121 11.10 10.54 -3.98
N CYS A 122 10.09 11.06 -4.68
CA CYS A 122 8.97 11.79 -4.09
C CYS A 122 7.87 10.88 -3.51
N GLY A 123 8.04 9.55 -3.53
CA GLY A 123 7.09 8.58 -2.99
C GLY A 123 5.83 8.39 -3.83
N SER A 124 5.90 8.67 -5.14
CA SER A 124 4.77 8.45 -6.05
C SER A 124 4.60 6.97 -6.40
N SER A 125 3.36 6.49 -6.38
CA SER A 125 2.99 5.16 -6.88
C SER A 125 3.09 5.03 -8.40
N ASN A 126 3.21 6.14 -9.13
CA ASN A 126 3.16 6.14 -10.59
C ASN A 126 4.55 6.16 -11.24
N ALA A 127 5.61 5.84 -10.49
CA ALA A 127 6.98 5.79 -11.01
C ALA A 127 7.13 4.85 -12.21
N ALA A 128 6.38 3.75 -12.28
CA ALA A 128 6.37 2.85 -13.43
C ALA A 128 5.81 3.51 -14.70
N LEU A 129 4.81 4.38 -14.58
CA LEU A 129 4.26 5.13 -15.72
C LEU A 129 5.25 6.17 -16.23
N ALA A 130 5.97 6.85 -15.34
CA ALA A 130 7.03 7.76 -15.74
C ALA A 130 8.13 7.05 -16.55
N THR A 131 8.61 5.91 -16.06
CA THR A 131 9.61 5.10 -16.78
C THR A 131 9.08 4.60 -18.13
N LEU A 132 7.81 4.19 -18.19
CA LEU A 132 7.18 3.79 -19.47
C LEU A 132 7.26 4.91 -20.51
N PHE A 133 6.79 6.11 -20.16
CA PHE A 133 6.77 7.23 -21.11
C PHE A 133 8.18 7.74 -21.44
N ASP A 134 9.11 7.75 -20.47
CA ASP A 134 10.51 8.10 -20.72
C ASP A 134 11.16 7.15 -21.73
N LEU A 135 10.99 5.84 -21.54
CA LEU A 135 11.50 4.81 -22.47
C LEU A 135 10.80 4.84 -23.83
N THR A 136 9.53 5.25 -23.88
CA THR A 136 8.79 5.42 -25.13
C THR A 136 9.31 6.61 -25.92
N GLN A 137 9.59 7.74 -25.26
CA GLN A 137 10.18 8.93 -25.87
C GLN A 137 11.59 8.69 -26.40
N ARG A 138 12.39 7.93 -25.65
CA ARG A 138 13.74 7.51 -26.06
C ARG A 138 13.71 6.39 -27.12
N GLY A 139 12.53 5.87 -27.46
CA GLY A 139 12.34 4.89 -28.52
C GLY A 139 12.76 3.46 -28.18
N PHE A 140 12.91 3.13 -26.89
CA PHE A 140 13.14 1.75 -26.41
C PHE A 140 11.84 0.94 -26.36
N LEU A 141 10.71 1.63 -26.18
CA LEU A 141 9.39 1.04 -26.19
C LEU A 141 8.52 1.78 -27.21
N ARG A 142 7.57 1.06 -27.79
CA ARG A 142 6.53 1.62 -28.65
C ARG A 142 5.17 1.17 -28.15
N ILE A 143 4.20 2.06 -28.13
CA ILE A 143 2.82 1.72 -27.83
C ILE A 143 2.06 1.63 -29.15
N GLU A 144 1.42 0.50 -29.41
CA GLU A 144 0.64 0.25 -30.63
C GLU A 144 -0.82 -0.08 -30.26
N GLU A 145 -1.78 0.45 -31.02
CA GLU A 145 -3.18 0.02 -30.95
C GLU A 145 -3.35 -1.27 -31.76
N LYS A 146 -3.94 -2.29 -31.13
CA LYS A 146 -4.32 -3.55 -31.78
C LYS A 146 -5.77 -3.47 -32.25
N ASP A 147 -6.17 -4.42 -33.10
CA ASP A 147 -7.57 -4.66 -33.45
C ASP A 147 -8.49 -4.60 -32.23
N ARG A 148 -9.58 -3.85 -32.37
CA ARG A 148 -10.57 -3.65 -31.32
C ARG A 148 -11.11 -5.00 -30.84
N GLN A 149 -11.00 -5.26 -29.55
CA GLN A 149 -11.63 -6.43 -28.93
C GLN A 149 -12.95 -5.98 -28.32
N TRP A 150 -14.06 -6.55 -28.80
CA TRP A 150 -15.40 -6.28 -28.26
C TRP A 150 -15.78 -4.80 -28.30
N GLY A 151 -15.33 -4.09 -29.35
CA GLY A 151 -15.51 -2.65 -29.51
C GLY A 151 -14.62 -1.77 -28.62
N GLN A 152 -13.80 -2.36 -27.74
CA GLN A 152 -12.82 -1.65 -26.92
C GLN A 152 -11.46 -1.57 -27.60
N ARG A 153 -10.78 -0.43 -27.45
CA ARG A 153 -9.40 -0.24 -27.92
C ARG A 153 -8.44 -0.99 -27.01
N VAL A 154 -7.53 -1.76 -27.61
CA VAL A 154 -6.53 -2.54 -26.89
C VAL A 154 -5.15 -2.04 -27.27
N PHE A 155 -4.32 -1.74 -26.28
CA PHE A 155 -2.98 -1.23 -26.48
C PHE A 155 -1.94 -2.27 -26.05
N GLU A 156 -0.93 -2.46 -26.89
CA GLU A 156 0.23 -3.31 -26.61
C GLU A 156 1.51 -2.47 -26.60
N ILE A 157 2.46 -2.86 -25.75
CA ILE A 157 3.80 -2.32 -25.68
C ILE A 157 4.72 -3.26 -26.47
N VAL A 158 5.45 -2.70 -27.42
CA VAL A 158 6.41 -3.39 -28.28
C VAL A 158 7.82 -2.97 -27.89
N ARG A 159 8.69 -3.94 -27.61
CA ARG A 159 10.12 -3.71 -27.36
C ARG A 159 10.80 -3.31 -28.66
N GLN A 160 11.63 -2.26 -28.60
CA GLN A 160 12.48 -1.85 -29.71
C GLN A 160 13.94 -2.28 -29.44
N PRO A 161 14.76 -2.45 -30.49
CA PRO A 161 16.16 -2.78 -30.32
C PRO A 161 16.88 -1.68 -29.52
N ILE A 162 17.66 -2.08 -28.54
CA ILE A 162 18.41 -1.20 -27.64
C ILE A 162 19.45 -0.43 -28.46
N LYS A 163 19.33 0.91 -28.50
CA LYS A 163 20.27 1.79 -29.22
C LYS A 163 21.31 2.44 -28.30
N GLU A 164 20.98 2.61 -27.03
CA GLU A 164 21.83 3.26 -26.02
C GLU A 164 21.81 2.48 -24.71
N THR A 165 22.74 2.79 -23.81
CA THR A 165 22.83 2.17 -22.48
C THR A 165 21.63 2.57 -21.61
N LEU A 166 20.94 1.58 -21.06
CA LEU A 166 19.85 1.76 -20.12
C LEU A 166 20.39 1.94 -18.69
N GLN A 167 19.67 2.67 -17.85
CA GLN A 167 19.97 2.72 -16.43
C GLN A 167 19.53 1.42 -15.74
N HIS A 168 20.08 1.13 -14.56
CA HIS A 168 19.84 -0.14 -13.88
C HIS A 168 18.35 -0.38 -13.58
N HIS A 169 17.63 0.65 -13.11
CA HIS A 169 16.19 0.55 -12.89
C HIS A 169 15.36 0.43 -14.19
N GLU A 170 15.86 0.95 -15.31
CA GLU A 170 15.20 0.86 -16.62
C GLU A 170 15.34 -0.56 -17.18
N GLU A 171 16.51 -1.20 -17.00
CA GLU A 171 16.71 -2.61 -17.31
C GLU A 171 15.77 -3.49 -16.48
N ALA A 172 15.73 -3.27 -15.16
CA ALA A 172 14.81 -3.98 -14.26
C ALA A 172 13.33 -3.77 -14.64
N PHE A 173 12.99 -2.58 -15.15
CA PHE A 173 11.65 -2.29 -15.67
C PHE A 173 11.33 -3.13 -16.91
N ILE A 174 12.21 -3.11 -17.92
CA ILE A 174 12.02 -3.88 -19.16
C ILE A 174 12.00 -5.37 -18.85
N ASP A 175 12.90 -5.86 -18.01
CA ASP A 175 12.97 -7.26 -17.63
C ASP A 175 11.70 -7.70 -16.90
N ALA A 176 11.19 -6.92 -15.94
CA ALA A 176 9.93 -7.23 -15.26
C ALA A 176 8.72 -7.16 -16.21
N LEU A 177 8.76 -6.26 -17.19
CA LEU A 177 7.70 -6.07 -18.17
C LEU A 177 7.63 -7.27 -19.14
N PHE A 178 8.77 -7.79 -19.60
CA PHE A 178 8.84 -8.86 -20.60
C PHE A 178 9.19 -10.26 -20.04
N GLN A 179 9.47 -10.41 -18.74
CA GLN A 179 10.07 -11.58 -18.07
C GLN A 179 9.53 -12.98 -18.46
N PHE A 180 8.30 -13.06 -18.96
CA PHE A 180 7.60 -14.31 -19.24
C PHE A 180 7.14 -14.44 -20.69
N HIS A 181 7.59 -13.57 -21.58
CA HIS A 181 7.10 -13.52 -22.96
C HIS A 181 8.27 -13.83 -23.90
N LYS A 182 8.09 -14.86 -24.73
CA LYS A 182 9.00 -15.16 -25.85
C LYS A 182 8.88 -14.12 -26.97
N THR A 183 7.83 -13.31 -26.92
CA THR A 183 7.47 -12.27 -27.87
C THR A 183 7.79 -10.90 -27.31
N ASP A 184 8.29 -10.01 -28.16
CA ASP A 184 8.61 -8.61 -27.85
C ASP A 184 7.35 -7.71 -27.69
N ARG A 185 6.20 -8.30 -27.34
CA ARG A 185 4.90 -7.61 -27.22
C ARG A 185 4.21 -7.99 -25.92
N VAL A 186 3.70 -7.01 -25.18
CA VAL A 186 2.95 -7.21 -23.93
C VAL A 186 1.75 -6.26 -23.85
N PRO A 187 0.65 -6.62 -23.18
CA PRO A 187 -0.48 -5.72 -23.01
C PRO A 187 -0.10 -4.52 -22.13
N LEU A 188 -0.58 -3.32 -22.48
CA LEU A 188 -0.32 -2.07 -21.76
C LEU A 188 -0.75 -2.13 -20.28
N SER A 189 -1.83 -2.86 -19.99
CA SER A 189 -2.34 -3.09 -18.63
C SER A 189 -1.30 -3.70 -17.69
N ARG A 190 -0.28 -4.39 -18.21
CA ARG A 190 0.78 -4.98 -17.39
C ARG A 190 1.58 -3.93 -16.61
N VAL A 191 1.67 -2.71 -17.10
CA VAL A 191 2.40 -1.61 -16.43
C VAL A 191 1.82 -1.31 -15.05
N ALA A 192 0.49 -1.45 -14.86
CA ALA A 192 -0.13 -1.30 -13.54
C ALA A 192 0.39 -2.33 -12.52
N LYS A 193 0.73 -3.55 -12.97
CA LYS A 193 1.32 -4.58 -12.11
C LYS A 193 2.77 -4.28 -11.74
N LEU A 194 3.49 -3.53 -12.57
CA LEU A 194 4.89 -3.16 -12.31
C LEU A 194 5.02 -2.22 -11.10
N VAL A 195 3.97 -1.47 -10.77
CA VAL A 195 3.91 -0.65 -9.55
C VAL A 195 4.18 -1.50 -8.29
N TYR A 196 3.78 -2.77 -8.30
CA TYR A 196 3.96 -3.72 -7.19
C TYR A 196 5.14 -4.68 -7.38
N SER A 197 5.93 -4.52 -8.46
CA SER A 197 7.07 -5.38 -8.74
C SER A 197 8.22 -5.11 -7.76
N LYS A 198 8.54 -6.08 -6.91
CA LYS A 198 9.66 -5.99 -5.98
C LYS A 198 11.00 -5.79 -6.69
N THR A 199 11.18 -6.40 -7.87
CA THR A 199 12.41 -6.27 -8.65
C THR A 199 12.63 -4.83 -9.11
N TYR A 200 11.58 -4.21 -9.67
CA TYR A 200 11.65 -2.83 -10.14
C TYR A 200 11.80 -1.83 -8.98
N GLN A 201 11.03 -2.01 -7.89
CA GLN A 201 11.16 -1.16 -6.70
C GLN A 201 12.55 -1.24 -6.07
N LYS A 202 13.13 -2.44 -5.97
CA LYS A 202 14.50 -2.62 -5.47
C LYS A 202 15.53 -1.92 -6.34
N ALA A 203 15.43 -2.03 -7.66
CA ALA A 203 16.37 -1.36 -8.56
C ALA A 203 16.30 0.17 -8.43
N LEU A 204 15.09 0.74 -8.26
CA LEU A 204 14.91 2.16 -7.95
C LEU A 204 15.53 2.53 -6.59
N ASP A 205 15.27 1.72 -5.55
CA ASP A 205 15.82 1.95 -4.20
C ASP A 205 17.35 1.88 -4.17
N GLU A 206 17.94 0.89 -4.83
CA GLU A 206 19.39 0.73 -4.96
C GLU A 206 20.03 1.95 -5.61
N GLU A 207 19.42 2.46 -6.68
CA GLU A 207 19.86 3.68 -7.34
C GLU A 207 19.77 4.94 -6.45
N LEU A 208 18.76 5.02 -5.58
CA LEU A 208 18.65 6.10 -4.59
C LEU A 208 19.63 5.92 -3.42
N ILE A 209 19.95 4.68 -3.04
CA ILE A 209 20.96 4.37 -2.02
C ILE A 209 22.35 4.74 -2.53
N LEU A 210 22.69 4.41 -3.78
CA LEU A 210 23.96 4.77 -4.42
C LEU A 210 24.18 6.28 -4.47
N ARG A 211 23.10 7.05 -4.64
CA ARG A 211 23.12 8.53 -4.61
C ARG A 211 23.13 9.12 -3.19
N GLY A 212 23.02 8.28 -2.15
CA GLY A 212 22.97 8.70 -0.75
C GLY A 212 21.64 9.35 -0.34
N TRP A 213 20.58 9.17 -1.12
CA TRP A 213 19.25 9.76 -0.88
C TRP A 213 18.34 8.82 -0.08
N HIS A 214 18.55 7.50 -0.18
CA HIS A 214 17.93 6.50 0.69
C HIS A 214 18.92 5.97 1.75
N SER A 215 18.41 5.73 2.96
CA SER A 215 19.19 5.15 4.06
C SER A 215 18.81 3.68 4.25
N PRO A 216 19.72 2.72 3.97
CA PRO A 216 19.43 1.30 4.15
C PRO A 216 19.09 0.98 5.61
N GLU A 217 19.79 1.58 6.58
CA GLU A 217 19.51 1.40 8.02
C GLU A 217 18.08 1.80 8.40
N ARG A 218 17.54 2.89 7.82
CA ARG A 218 16.17 3.34 8.10
C ARG A 218 15.14 2.45 7.42
N MET A 219 15.45 1.93 6.23
CA MET A 219 14.60 0.97 5.52
C MET A 219 14.51 -0.34 6.32
N ASP A 220 15.64 -0.86 6.82
CA ASP A 220 15.69 -2.06 7.65
C ASP A 220 14.88 -1.87 8.94
N LYS A 221 15.04 -0.73 9.63
CA LYS A 221 14.24 -0.42 10.84
C LYS A 221 12.75 -0.38 10.55
N ARG A 222 12.35 0.18 9.40
CA ARG A 222 10.95 0.21 8.96
C ARG A 222 10.42 -1.20 8.71
N GLU A 223 11.17 -2.04 8.01
CA GLU A 223 10.78 -3.41 7.72
C GLU A 223 10.71 -4.27 8.99
N GLN A 224 11.71 -4.18 9.86
CA GLN A 224 11.72 -4.88 11.15
C GLN A 224 10.52 -4.47 12.01
N PHE A 225 10.21 -3.18 12.09
CA PHE A 225 9.05 -2.70 12.84
C PHE A 225 7.72 -3.15 12.22
N ALA A 226 7.62 -3.16 10.88
CA ALA A 226 6.47 -3.69 10.18
C ALA A 226 6.30 -5.20 10.43
N PHE A 227 7.39 -5.97 10.38
CA PHE A 227 7.41 -7.41 10.63
C PHE A 227 6.98 -7.74 12.07
N GLN A 228 7.53 -7.03 13.06
CA GLN A 228 7.13 -7.16 14.46
C GLN A 228 5.65 -6.84 14.66
N SER A 229 5.16 -5.75 14.04
CA SER A 229 3.75 -5.37 14.10
C SER A 229 2.84 -6.40 13.43
N GLY A 230 3.25 -6.95 12.29
CA GLY A 230 2.56 -8.03 11.60
C GLY A 230 2.49 -9.30 12.45
N THR A 231 3.58 -9.66 13.13
CA THR A 231 3.62 -10.82 14.04
C THR A 231 2.65 -10.65 15.21
N ILE A 232 2.61 -9.47 15.84
CA ILE A 232 1.64 -9.14 16.90
C ILE A 232 0.20 -9.24 16.36
N MET A 233 -0.06 -8.73 15.16
CA MET A 233 -1.37 -8.82 14.52
C MET A 233 -1.78 -10.28 14.27
N THR A 234 -0.88 -11.12 13.75
CA THR A 234 -1.15 -12.54 13.50
C THR A 234 -1.44 -13.29 14.81
N ILE A 235 -0.71 -13.03 15.89
CA ILE A 235 -0.98 -13.60 17.21
C ILE A 235 -2.38 -13.17 17.69
N GLY A 236 -2.70 -11.88 17.56
CA GLY A 236 -4.04 -11.37 17.88
C GLY A 236 -5.14 -12.08 17.11
N LEU A 237 -4.94 -12.31 15.81
CA LEU A 237 -5.91 -13.00 14.95
C LEU A 237 -6.19 -14.42 15.42
N LEU A 238 -5.13 -15.16 15.77
CA LEU A 238 -5.23 -16.53 16.26
C LEU A 238 -5.96 -16.58 17.61
N LEU A 239 -5.61 -15.70 18.56
CA LEU A 239 -6.27 -15.63 19.87
C LEU A 239 -7.74 -15.23 19.73
N PHE A 240 -8.05 -14.27 18.84
CA PHE A 240 -9.41 -13.84 18.56
C PHE A 240 -10.23 -15.00 17.98
N ALA A 241 -9.71 -15.72 16.98
CA ALA A 241 -10.36 -16.86 16.38
C ALA A 241 -10.60 -18.01 17.39
N MET A 242 -9.61 -18.33 18.24
CA MET A 242 -9.78 -19.31 19.32
C MET A 242 -10.85 -18.87 20.34
N GLY A 243 -10.90 -17.57 20.64
CA GLY A 243 -11.91 -17.00 21.52
C GLY A 243 -13.33 -17.12 20.95
N ILE A 244 -13.52 -16.99 19.64
CA ILE A 244 -14.81 -17.23 18.96
C ILE A 244 -15.22 -18.70 19.12
N ASP A 245 -14.30 -19.64 18.88
CA ASP A 245 -14.57 -21.09 18.96
C ASP A 245 -14.96 -21.53 20.38
N ILE A 246 -14.27 -21.02 21.39
CA ILE A 246 -14.59 -21.29 22.80
C ILE A 246 -15.90 -20.61 23.21
N GLY A 247 -16.19 -19.42 22.66
CA GLY A 247 -17.41 -18.66 22.89
C GLY A 247 -17.32 -17.68 24.06
N TRP A 248 -17.88 -16.49 23.87
CA TRP A 248 -17.85 -15.36 24.83
C TRP A 248 -18.52 -15.67 26.18
N ARG A 249 -19.42 -16.66 26.25
CA ARG A 249 -20.11 -17.02 27.49
C ARG A 249 -19.18 -17.62 28.55
N TYR A 250 -18.05 -18.19 28.12
CA TYR A 250 -17.04 -18.76 29.02
C TYR A 250 -15.93 -17.75 29.28
N PHE A 251 -15.50 -17.64 30.54
CA PHE A 251 -14.42 -16.71 30.95
C PHE A 251 -13.15 -16.83 30.08
N PRO A 252 -12.64 -18.03 29.75
CA PRO A 252 -11.48 -18.16 28.84
C PRO A 252 -11.75 -17.63 27.43
N GLY A 253 -12.96 -17.82 26.89
CA GLY A 253 -13.35 -17.33 25.57
C GLY A 253 -13.42 -15.81 25.53
N ALA A 254 -14.03 -15.18 26.54
CA ALA A 254 -14.07 -13.73 26.68
C ALA A 254 -12.66 -13.11 26.83
N LEU A 255 -11.78 -13.75 27.60
CA LEU A 255 -10.39 -13.31 27.77
C LEU A 255 -9.60 -13.38 26.46
N LEU A 256 -9.74 -14.47 25.70
CA LEU A 256 -9.09 -14.65 24.39
C LEU A 256 -9.64 -13.67 23.34
N LEU A 257 -10.95 -13.42 23.34
CA LEU A 257 -11.57 -12.42 22.45
C LEU A 257 -11.07 -11.00 22.76
N GLY A 258 -11.04 -10.61 24.05
CA GLY A 258 -10.56 -9.29 24.47
C GLY A 258 -9.08 -9.08 24.18
N SER A 259 -8.22 -10.03 24.57
CA SER A 259 -6.77 -9.95 24.34
C SER A 259 -6.42 -10.07 22.85
N GLY A 260 -7.07 -10.98 22.12
CA GLY A 260 -6.90 -11.14 20.67
C GLY A 260 -7.29 -9.88 19.89
N GLY A 261 -8.44 -9.27 20.24
CA GLY A 261 -8.87 -7.99 19.68
C GLY A 261 -7.88 -6.85 19.97
N GLY A 262 -7.33 -6.80 21.19
CA GLY A 262 -6.30 -5.83 21.58
C GLY A 262 -5.02 -5.96 20.75
N PHE A 263 -4.49 -7.18 20.60
CA PHE A 263 -3.29 -7.43 19.80
C PHE A 263 -3.51 -7.21 18.30
N LEU A 264 -4.68 -7.60 17.77
CA LEU A 264 -5.06 -7.30 16.38
C LEU A 264 -4.97 -5.81 16.09
N LEU A 265 -5.61 -5.01 16.95
CA LEU A 265 -5.61 -3.57 16.80
C LEU A 265 -4.22 -2.97 16.98
N ALA A 266 -3.47 -3.41 18.00
CA ALA A 266 -2.11 -2.93 18.25
C ALA A 266 -1.17 -3.24 17.07
N GLY A 267 -1.22 -4.44 16.52
CA GLY A 267 -0.45 -4.84 15.35
C GLY A 267 -0.86 -4.05 14.09
N PHE A 268 -2.16 -3.83 13.87
CA PHE A 268 -2.64 -3.00 12.77
C PHE A 268 -2.17 -1.54 12.87
N VAL A 269 -2.27 -0.93 14.06
CA VAL A 269 -1.75 0.42 14.33
C VAL A 269 -0.23 0.47 14.15
N GLY A 270 0.48 -0.55 14.61
CA GLY A 270 1.93 -0.71 14.40
C GLY A 270 2.31 -0.78 12.92
N LEU A 271 1.54 -1.50 12.10
CA LEU A 271 1.74 -1.55 10.65
C LEU A 271 1.57 -0.17 10.01
N ILE A 272 0.53 0.58 10.40
CA ILE A 272 0.33 1.97 9.94
C ILE A 272 1.48 2.88 10.38
N LEU A 273 1.95 2.73 11.63
CA LEU A 273 3.07 3.48 12.17
C LEU A 273 4.38 3.20 11.43
N SER A 274 4.59 1.95 10.99
CA SER A 274 5.77 1.58 10.20
C SER A 274 5.88 2.41 8.90
N LEU A 275 4.75 2.73 8.27
CA LEU A 275 4.70 3.58 7.07
C LEU A 275 5.15 5.02 7.33
N SER A 276 5.17 5.48 8.59
CA SER A 276 5.59 6.83 8.95
C SER A 276 7.09 6.94 9.25
N ILE A 277 7.83 5.83 9.25
CA ILE A 277 9.28 5.83 9.45
C ILE A 277 9.95 6.38 8.18
N PRO A 278 10.68 7.51 8.24
CA PRO A 278 11.29 8.11 7.05
C PRO A 278 12.43 7.23 6.51
N THR A 279 12.38 6.87 5.23
CA THR A 279 13.43 6.11 4.53
C THR A 279 14.50 7.01 3.91
N LEU A 280 14.14 8.25 3.56
CA LEU A 280 15.02 9.24 2.96
C LEU A 280 16.06 9.76 3.95
N THR A 281 17.27 10.05 3.47
CA THR A 281 18.30 10.81 4.19
C THR A 281 17.94 12.29 4.26
N ASN A 282 18.74 13.10 4.97
CA ASN A 282 18.53 14.55 4.98
C ASN A 282 18.69 15.15 3.58
N GLU A 283 19.69 14.69 2.83
CA GLU A 283 19.92 15.09 1.44
C GLU A 283 18.79 14.59 0.53
N GLY A 284 18.37 13.34 0.68
CA GLY A 284 17.24 12.79 -0.08
C GLY A 284 15.94 13.58 0.14
N ARG A 285 15.68 14.06 1.37
CA ARG A 285 14.53 14.94 1.64
C ARG A 285 14.65 16.29 0.95
N HIS A 286 15.84 16.87 0.88
CA HIS A 286 16.08 18.12 0.19
C HIS A 286 15.88 17.97 -1.33
N GLN A 287 16.43 16.91 -1.93
CA GLN A 287 16.24 16.60 -3.35
C GLN A 287 14.77 16.29 -3.67
N ALA A 288 14.09 15.52 -2.82
CA ALA A 288 12.66 15.24 -2.99
C ALA A 288 11.82 16.52 -2.93
N ALA A 289 12.15 17.47 -2.04
CA ALA A 289 11.46 18.75 -1.95
C ALA A 289 11.65 19.61 -3.21
N GLN A 290 12.86 19.61 -3.80
CA GLN A 290 13.13 20.31 -5.06
C GLN A 290 12.35 19.71 -6.24
N TRP A 291 12.37 18.38 -6.37
CA TRP A 291 11.59 17.68 -7.41
C TRP A 291 10.08 17.89 -7.24
N HIS A 292 9.60 17.90 -6.00
CA HIS A 292 8.19 18.16 -5.72
C HIS A 292 7.79 19.61 -6.05
N ALA A 293 8.65 20.59 -5.76
CA ALA A 293 8.45 21.98 -6.15
C ALA A 293 8.36 22.13 -7.67
N PHE A 294 9.29 21.50 -8.40
CA PHE A 294 9.29 21.51 -9.87
C PHE A 294 8.04 20.85 -10.45
N ALA A 295 7.62 19.69 -9.91
CA ALA A 295 6.39 19.02 -10.33
C ALA A 295 5.14 19.86 -10.04
N THR A 296 5.13 20.60 -8.92
CA THR A 296 4.06 21.54 -8.58
C THR A 296 4.01 22.70 -9.57
N TYR A 297 5.16 23.28 -9.91
CA TYR A 297 5.27 24.31 -10.96
C TYR A 297 4.73 23.80 -12.30
N LEU A 298 5.14 22.62 -12.76
CA LEU A 298 4.62 22.02 -13.99
C LEU A 298 3.10 21.82 -13.94
N LYS A 299 2.57 21.38 -12.80
CA LYS A 299 1.13 21.23 -12.60
C LYS A 299 0.39 22.56 -12.66
N GLU A 300 0.96 23.63 -12.10
CA GLU A 300 0.39 24.99 -12.19
C GLU A 300 0.38 25.48 -13.65
N VAL A 301 1.46 25.26 -14.40
CA VAL A 301 1.51 25.57 -15.84
C VAL A 301 0.44 24.80 -16.62
N ALA A 302 0.21 23.54 -16.27
CA ALA A 302 -0.83 22.70 -16.89
C ALA A 302 -2.26 23.21 -16.65
N GLN A 303 -2.47 24.01 -15.61
CA GLN A 303 -3.78 24.55 -15.23
C GLN A 303 -3.99 25.97 -15.75
N ASP A 304 -2.94 26.64 -16.22
CA ASP A 304 -3.03 27.97 -16.79
C ASP A 304 -3.31 27.91 -18.30
N ASP A 305 -4.60 27.99 -18.66
CA ASP A 305 -5.05 28.00 -20.05
C ASP A 305 -4.54 29.23 -20.85
N LYS A 306 -3.98 30.25 -20.19
CA LYS A 306 -3.50 31.47 -20.86
C LYS A 306 -2.11 31.29 -21.46
N GLN A 307 -1.34 30.30 -21.00
CA GLN A 307 0.01 30.08 -21.48
C GLN A 307 0.03 28.90 -22.47
N PRO A 308 0.34 29.13 -23.76
CA PRO A 308 0.47 28.03 -24.71
C PRO A 308 1.65 27.13 -24.31
N LEU A 309 1.44 25.82 -24.45
CA LEU A 309 2.43 24.81 -24.09
C LEU A 309 3.17 24.40 -25.36
N ASN A 310 4.47 24.69 -25.40
CA ASN A 310 5.30 24.28 -26.52
C ASN A 310 5.29 22.74 -26.65
N PRO A 311 5.06 22.16 -27.85
CA PRO A 311 5.09 20.70 -28.07
C PRO A 311 6.36 20.02 -27.55
N VAL A 312 7.52 20.67 -27.64
CA VAL A 312 8.79 20.16 -27.14
C VAL A 312 8.79 20.05 -25.61
N LEU A 313 8.17 21.02 -24.92
CA LEU A 313 8.05 20.99 -23.45
C LEU A 313 6.99 19.99 -23.00
N PHE A 314 5.88 19.90 -23.74
CA PHE A 314 4.84 18.91 -23.51
C PHE A 314 5.44 17.50 -23.52
N ASP A 315 6.17 17.17 -24.59
CA ASP A 315 6.79 15.87 -24.73
C ASP A 315 7.83 15.66 -23.63
N ARG A 316 8.83 16.55 -23.50
CA ARG A 316 9.89 16.42 -22.50
C ARG A 316 9.40 16.15 -21.07
N TYR A 317 8.28 16.74 -20.66
CA TYR A 317 7.76 16.64 -19.30
C TYR A 317 6.56 15.71 -19.13
N LEU A 318 6.08 15.06 -20.20
CA LEU A 318 5.02 14.06 -20.12
C LEU A 318 5.35 12.91 -19.14
N PRO A 319 6.58 12.34 -19.13
CA PRO A 319 6.91 11.25 -18.21
C PRO A 319 6.85 11.70 -16.75
N LEU A 320 7.24 12.95 -16.48
CA LEU A 320 7.11 13.54 -15.14
C LEU A 320 5.64 13.76 -14.78
N ALA A 321 4.81 14.28 -15.69
CA ALA A 321 3.38 14.41 -15.45
C ALA A 321 2.69 13.06 -15.13
N ALA A 322 3.10 12.00 -15.82
CA ALA A 322 2.68 10.63 -15.53
C ALA A 322 3.16 10.17 -14.15
N GLY A 323 4.45 10.38 -13.84
CA GLY A 323 5.07 10.02 -12.57
C GLY A 323 4.45 10.70 -11.37
N PHE A 324 4.07 11.97 -11.48
CA PHE A 324 3.47 12.74 -10.39
C PHE A 324 1.94 12.72 -10.38
N GLY A 325 1.31 12.00 -11.31
CA GLY A 325 -0.14 11.75 -11.29
C GLY A 325 -1.01 12.92 -11.76
N PHE A 326 -0.48 13.84 -12.58
CA PHE A 326 -1.24 14.93 -13.20
C PHE A 326 -1.32 14.83 -14.72
N LEU A 327 -1.08 13.62 -15.26
CA LEU A 327 -1.07 13.33 -16.70
C LEU A 327 -2.34 13.79 -17.44
N ASP A 328 -3.53 13.58 -16.87
CA ASP A 328 -4.79 13.98 -17.52
C ASP A 328 -4.87 15.50 -17.71
N GLN A 329 -4.40 16.26 -16.71
CA GLN A 329 -4.40 17.73 -16.74
C GLN A 329 -3.38 18.21 -17.79
N TRP A 330 -2.18 17.64 -17.78
CA TRP A 330 -1.12 17.95 -18.73
C TRP A 330 -1.55 17.74 -20.18
N VAL A 331 -2.24 16.64 -20.44
CA VAL A 331 -2.64 16.26 -21.80
C VAL A 331 -3.90 17.02 -22.25
N SER A 332 -4.84 17.26 -21.35
CA SER A 332 -6.02 18.08 -21.65
C SER A 332 -5.63 19.50 -22.03
N HIS A 333 -4.67 20.10 -21.31
CA HIS A 333 -4.12 21.43 -21.61
C HIS A 333 -3.49 21.50 -23.01
N PHE A 334 -2.70 20.49 -23.38
CA PHE A 334 -2.06 20.42 -24.69
C PHE A 334 -3.07 20.30 -25.84
N PHE A 335 -4.07 19.42 -25.72
CA PHE A 335 -5.07 19.19 -26.78
C PHE A 335 -6.13 20.29 -26.90
N ASN A 336 -6.26 21.19 -25.93
CA ASN A 336 -7.17 22.32 -26.02
C ASN A 336 -6.60 23.51 -26.81
N GLN A 337 -5.34 23.42 -27.26
CA GLN A 337 -4.66 24.48 -28.01
C GLN A 337 -4.93 24.38 -29.52
N PRO A 338 -4.97 25.52 -30.24
CA PRO A 338 -5.40 25.58 -31.64
C PRO A 338 -4.43 24.97 -32.67
N GLU A 339 -3.15 24.79 -32.32
CA GLU A 339 -2.13 24.25 -33.22
C GLU A 339 -1.31 23.16 -32.49
N VAL A 340 -1.67 21.89 -32.70
CA VAL A 340 -1.09 20.75 -32.00
C VAL A 340 -0.25 19.93 -32.97
N GLN A 341 1.08 20.03 -32.86
CA GLN A 341 2.00 19.10 -33.50
C GLN A 341 2.33 17.98 -32.51
N LEU A 342 1.96 16.74 -32.85
CA LEU A 342 2.18 15.59 -31.99
C LEU A 342 3.62 15.07 -32.07
N PRO A 343 4.19 14.55 -30.97
CA PRO A 343 5.47 13.87 -31.02
C PRO A 343 5.41 12.59 -31.87
N ASP A 344 6.52 12.23 -32.51
CA ASP A 344 6.60 11.09 -33.43
C ASP A 344 6.25 9.75 -32.79
N TRP A 345 6.49 9.58 -31.49
CA TRP A 345 6.14 8.34 -30.81
C TRP A 345 4.62 8.20 -30.61
N PHE A 346 3.89 9.31 -30.50
CA PHE A 346 2.43 9.34 -30.36
C PHE A 346 1.71 9.02 -31.67
N SER A 347 2.24 9.50 -32.81
CA SER A 347 1.59 9.32 -34.11
C SER A 347 1.40 7.83 -34.46
N ASN A 348 2.26 6.96 -33.94
CA ASN A 348 2.18 5.51 -34.11
C ASN A 348 1.03 4.83 -33.34
N ILE A 349 0.41 5.52 -32.36
CA ILE A 349 -0.77 5.02 -31.64
C ILE A 349 -2.02 5.11 -32.55
N CYS A 350 -1.99 5.99 -33.56
CA CYS A 350 -3.12 6.26 -34.45
C CYS A 350 -3.01 5.45 -35.75
N SER A 351 -3.31 4.15 -35.71
CA SER A 351 -3.49 3.35 -36.93
C SER A 351 -4.97 3.22 -37.30
N ALA A 352 -5.34 3.86 -38.41
CA ALA A 352 -6.55 3.62 -39.21
C ALA A 352 -7.92 3.70 -38.49
N GLY A 353 -8.43 4.92 -38.34
CA GLY A 353 -9.85 5.17 -38.04
C GLY A 353 -10.12 6.67 -37.87
N GLN A 354 -11.25 7.16 -38.36
CA GLN A 354 -11.68 8.58 -38.37
C GLN A 354 -11.84 9.25 -36.98
N ASP A 355 -11.22 8.73 -35.93
CA ASP A 355 -11.40 9.17 -34.55
C ASP A 355 -10.30 10.17 -34.15
N SER A 356 -10.62 11.12 -33.26
CA SER A 356 -9.66 12.15 -32.86
C SER A 356 -8.50 11.55 -32.05
N VAL A 357 -7.29 12.07 -32.24
CA VAL A 357 -6.08 11.64 -31.50
C VAL A 357 -6.26 11.78 -29.98
N LYS A 358 -7.02 12.79 -29.57
CA LYS A 358 -7.44 13.01 -28.18
C LYS A 358 -8.19 11.80 -27.61
N ASP A 359 -9.07 11.19 -28.41
CA ASP A 359 -9.83 10.01 -27.99
C ASP A 359 -8.94 8.76 -27.89
N ALA A 360 -7.97 8.62 -28.81
CA ALA A 360 -6.99 7.51 -28.78
C ALA A 360 -6.16 7.56 -27.50
N PHE A 361 -5.66 8.74 -27.16
CA PHE A 361 -4.92 8.92 -25.93
C PHE A 361 -5.79 8.75 -24.69
N ALA A 362 -7.01 9.31 -24.67
CA ALA A 362 -7.93 9.15 -23.55
C ALA A 362 -8.26 7.66 -23.30
N ALA A 363 -8.47 6.88 -24.36
CA ALA A 363 -8.68 5.43 -24.26
C ALA A 363 -7.43 4.70 -23.72
N MET A 364 -6.23 5.11 -24.14
CA MET A 364 -4.98 4.55 -23.63
C MET A 364 -4.82 4.81 -22.13
N ILE A 365 -5.02 6.05 -21.67
CA ILE A 365 -4.96 6.38 -20.24
C ILE A 365 -6.04 5.66 -19.45
N LEU A 366 -7.24 5.53 -20.01
CA LEU A 366 -8.30 4.75 -19.38
C LEU A 366 -7.87 3.29 -19.19
N SER A 367 -7.23 2.66 -20.18
CA SER A 367 -6.75 1.28 -20.07
C SER A 367 -5.67 1.10 -18.99
N LEU A 368 -4.84 2.12 -18.76
CA LEU A 368 -3.85 2.14 -17.68
C LEU A 368 -4.51 2.22 -16.29
N LYS A 369 -5.64 2.94 -16.19
CA LYS A 369 -6.40 3.14 -14.94
C LYS A 369 -7.34 1.97 -14.60
N THR A 370 -8.02 1.40 -15.58
CA THR A 370 -9.03 0.33 -15.36
C THR A 370 -8.42 -1.00 -14.91
N THR A 371 -7.09 -1.14 -14.99
CA THR A 371 -6.40 -2.35 -14.53
C THR A 371 -6.39 -2.52 -13.00
N ASP A 372 -6.82 -1.51 -12.23
CA ASP A 372 -7.11 -1.68 -10.80
C ASP A 372 -8.32 -2.60 -10.51
N VAL A 373 -9.15 -2.96 -11.51
CA VAL A 373 -10.46 -3.62 -11.24
C VAL A 373 -10.70 -4.95 -11.99
N SER A 374 -9.92 -5.37 -12.98
CA SER A 374 -10.31 -6.54 -13.79
C SER A 374 -9.18 -7.47 -14.20
N TYR A 375 -8.97 -8.50 -13.40
CA TYR A 375 -8.58 -9.82 -13.92
C TYR A 375 -9.40 -10.90 -13.20
N ILE A 376 -10.63 -11.13 -13.67
CA ILE A 376 -11.33 -12.40 -13.44
C ILE A 376 -11.05 -13.25 -14.68
N PRO A 377 -10.20 -14.30 -14.61
CA PRO A 377 -10.18 -15.30 -15.66
C PRO A 377 -11.41 -16.19 -15.47
N VAL A 378 -12.48 -15.95 -16.23
CA VAL A 378 -13.50 -16.98 -16.47
C VAL A 378 -13.20 -17.63 -17.81
N SER A 379 -12.71 -18.86 -17.75
CA SER A 379 -12.97 -19.88 -18.78
C SER A 379 -12.77 -21.24 -18.14
N LEU A 380 -13.85 -21.75 -17.53
CA LEU A 380 -14.08 -23.18 -17.45
C LEU A 380 -15.28 -23.47 -18.34
N GLU A 381 -15.00 -24.11 -19.46
CA GLU A 381 -15.97 -24.84 -20.26
C GLU A 381 -16.75 -25.82 -19.38
N GLY A 382 -18.07 -25.85 -19.55
CA GLY A 382 -18.98 -26.78 -18.90
C GLY A 382 -20.13 -27.08 -19.86
N GLY A 383 -19.98 -28.17 -20.60
CA GLY A 383 -20.80 -28.66 -21.71
C GLY A 383 -22.32 -28.54 -21.54
N GLY A 384 -22.95 -27.96 -22.56
CA GLY A 384 -24.36 -28.17 -22.88
C GLY A 384 -24.51 -29.39 -23.78
N SER A 385 -24.94 -30.51 -23.22
CA SER A 385 -25.41 -31.67 -23.96
C SER A 385 -26.92 -31.57 -24.14
N GLU A 386 -27.37 -31.16 -25.32
CA GLU A 386 -28.67 -31.57 -25.85
C GLU A 386 -28.51 -31.84 -27.35
N THR A 387 -28.54 -33.11 -27.72
CA THR A 387 -28.82 -33.53 -29.10
C THR A 387 -29.65 -34.80 -29.03
N ILE A 388 -30.93 -34.65 -29.35
CA ILE A 388 -31.93 -35.70 -29.40
C ILE A 388 -31.85 -36.46 -30.75
N LEU A 389 -31.63 -37.77 -30.63
CA LEU A 389 -32.16 -38.91 -31.40
C LEU A 389 -32.25 -38.90 -32.94
N SER A 390 -31.47 -39.80 -33.54
CA SER A 390 -31.88 -40.85 -34.49
C SER A 390 -30.72 -41.88 -34.55
N GLY A 391 -30.87 -43.21 -34.53
CA GLY A 391 -31.94 -44.11 -34.93
C GLY A 391 -31.43 -44.98 -36.09
N ILE A 392 -31.37 -46.31 -35.87
CA ILE A 392 -31.24 -47.44 -36.83
C ILE A 392 -29.84 -48.10 -36.91
N PRO A 393 -29.74 -49.45 -36.90
CA PRO A 393 -30.46 -50.48 -36.13
C PRO A 393 -29.57 -51.19 -35.10
#